data_AF-A0A3D4HIN4-F1
#
_entry.id   AF-A0A3D4HIN4-F1
#
_cell.length_a   1.000
_cell.length_b   1.000
_cell.length_c   1.000
_cell.angle_alpha   90.00
_cell.angle_beta   90.00
_cell.angle_gamma   90.00
#
_symmetry.space_group_name_H-M   'P 1'
#
loop_
_entity.id
_entity.type
_entity.pdbx_description
1 polymer ?
#
loop_
_entity_poly.entity_id
_entity_poly.type
_entity_poly.pdbx_seq_one_letter_code
_entity_poly.pdbx_strand_id
1 'polypeptide(L)'
;MDRDAVRNIKDRIDIVEFIGETVRLRRAGRSFKGLCPFHSEKTPSFHVSSERQTYHCFGCGRGGDIFSFVMDKEGMTFPEA
;
A
#
# COMPACT_ATOMS: atom_id res chain seq x y z
N MET A 1 7.77 9.81 22.10
CA MET A 1 7.31 8.50 21.59
C MET A 1 8.08 8.18 20.32
N ASP A 2 8.59 6.96 20.27
CA ASP A 2 9.71 6.45 19.47
C ASP A 2 9.49 6.53 17.94
N ARG A 3 10.11 7.51 17.28
CA ARG A 3 10.14 7.54 15.79
C ARG A 3 10.96 6.37 15.21
N ASP A 4 11.86 5.80 16.01
CA ASP A 4 12.73 4.70 15.59
C ASP A 4 12.03 3.33 15.63
N ALA A 5 11.10 3.10 16.56
CA ALA A 5 10.27 1.88 16.55
C ALA A 5 9.41 1.76 15.28
N VAL A 6 8.81 2.87 14.85
CA VAL A 6 7.98 2.93 13.62
C VAL A 6 8.83 2.67 12.37
N ARG A 7 10.07 3.17 12.33
CA ARG A 7 11.00 2.91 11.23
C ARG A 7 11.45 1.44 11.20
N ASN A 8 11.74 0.85 12.36
CA ASN A 8 12.14 -0.56 12.46
C ASN A 8 11.05 -1.54 12.03
N ILE A 9 9.77 -1.20 12.17
CA ILE A 9 8.65 -2.02 11.67
C ILE A 9 8.59 -1.94 10.14
N LYS A 10 8.81 -0.75 9.56
CA LYS A 10 8.85 -0.57 8.09
C LYS A 10 9.93 -1.40 7.41
N ASP A 11 11.11 -1.50 7.99
CA ASP A 11 12.23 -2.24 7.37
C ASP A 11 12.05 -3.75 7.37
N ARG A 12 11.08 -4.28 8.13
CA ARG A 12 10.85 -5.72 8.26
C ARG A 12 9.70 -6.26 7.40
N ILE A 13 8.87 -5.38 6.83
CA ILE A 13 7.65 -5.78 6.14
C ILE A 13 7.74 -5.31 4.70
N ASP A 14 7.79 -6.26 3.76
CA ASP A 14 7.68 -5.95 2.35
C ASP A 14 6.26 -5.52 2.00
N ILE A 15 6.13 -4.34 1.38
CA ILE A 15 4.82 -3.77 1.04
C ILE A 15 4.02 -4.65 0.07
N VAL A 16 4.67 -5.43 -0.80
CA VAL A 16 3.97 -6.32 -1.74
C VAL A 16 3.38 -7.50 -0.99
N GLU A 17 4.13 -8.09 -0.06
CA GLU A 17 3.62 -9.17 0.80
C GLU A 17 2.44 -8.69 1.62
N PHE A 18 2.59 -7.57 2.34
CA PHE A 18 1.54 -7.01 3.19
C PHE A 18 0.26 -6.66 2.41
N ILE A 19 0.38 -5.91 1.31
CA ILE A 19 -0.80 -5.54 0.52
C ILE A 19 -1.39 -6.78 -0.18
N GLY A 20 -0.55 -7.75 -0.55
CA GLY A 20 -0.92 -9.01 -1.17
C GLY A 20 -1.88 -9.87 -0.32
N GLU A 21 -1.85 -9.70 1.01
CA GLU A 21 -2.81 -10.36 1.92
C GLU A 21 -4.25 -9.86 1.71
N THR A 22 -4.41 -8.58 1.33
CA THR A 22 -5.73 -7.95 1.14
C THR A 22 -6.12 -7.88 -0.34
N VAL A 23 -5.16 -7.60 -1.22
CA VAL A 23 -5.38 -7.33 -2.64
C VAL A 23 -4.75 -8.43 -3.46
N ARG A 24 -5.50 -9.02 -4.39
CA ARG A 24 -4.93 -9.99 -5.34
C ARG A 24 -4.01 -9.28 -6.33
N LEU A 25 -2.71 -9.32 -6.02
CA LEU A 25 -1.65 -8.74 -6.85
C LEU A 25 -1.15 -9.74 -7.90
N ARG A 26 -0.85 -9.22 -9.09
CA ARG A 26 -0.20 -9.96 -10.19
C ARG A 26 1.05 -9.22 -10.62
N ARG A 27 2.12 -9.96 -10.91
CA ARG A 27 3.38 -9.36 -11.38
C ARG A 27 3.18 -8.64 -12.72
N ALA A 28 3.70 -7.41 -12.81
CA ALA A 28 3.69 -6.57 -14.00
C ALA A 28 5.06 -5.88 -14.13
N GLY A 29 5.96 -6.53 -14.88
CA GLY A 29 7.35 -6.11 -14.99
C GLY A 29 8.07 -6.19 -13.64
N ARG A 30 8.59 -5.05 -13.18
CA ARG A 30 9.25 -4.89 -11.88
C ARG A 30 8.30 -4.54 -10.72
N SER A 31 7.03 -4.31 -11.04
CA SER A 31 5.98 -3.96 -10.08
C SER A 31 4.93 -5.07 -10.01
N PHE A 32 3.97 -4.89 -9.12
CA PHE A 32 2.77 -5.69 -9.00
C PHE A 32 1.55 -4.83 -9.27
N LYS A 33 0.49 -5.41 -9.83
CA LYS A 33 -0.75 -4.70 -10.09
C LYS A 33 -1.99 -5.48 -9.64
N GLY A 34 -3.05 -4.78 -9.27
CA GLY A 34 -4.33 -5.34 -8.85
C GLY A 34 -5.48 -4.35 -9.03
N LEU A 35 -6.68 -4.74 -8.61
CA LEU A 35 -7.80 -3.82 -8.47
C LEU A 35 -7.59 -2.96 -7.21
N CYS A 36 -7.93 -1.69 -7.29
CA CYS A 36 -7.83 -0.78 -6.17
C CYS A 36 -8.78 -1.19 -5.04
N PRO A 37 -8.30 -1.31 -3.79
CA PRO A 37 -9.17 -1.58 -2.65
C PRO A 37 -9.96 -0.33 -2.20
N PHE A 38 -9.62 0.86 -2.71
CA PHE A 38 -10.15 2.14 -2.25
C PHE A 38 -11.21 2.77 -3.15
N HIS A 39 -11.44 2.21 -4.34
CA HIS A 39 -12.53 2.61 -5.21
C HIS A 39 -12.94 1.44 -6.11
N SER A 40 -14.20 1.43 -6.55
CA SER A 40 -14.72 0.37 -7.40
C SER A 40 -14.29 0.57 -8.85
N GLU A 41 -13.55 -0.40 -9.40
CA GLU A 41 -13.10 -0.41 -10.78
C GLU A 41 -13.12 -1.81 -11.39
N LYS A 42 -13.12 -1.90 -12.72
CA LYS A 42 -13.09 -3.18 -13.45
C LYS A 42 -11.71 -3.50 -14.03
N THR A 43 -10.88 -2.48 -14.23
CA THR A 43 -9.55 -2.58 -14.81
C THR A 43 -8.51 -2.35 -13.71
N PRO A 44 -7.48 -3.20 -13.58
CA PRO A 44 -6.43 -2.99 -12.57
C PRO A 44 -5.70 -1.66 -12.78
N SER A 45 -5.87 -0.71 -11.85
CA SER A 45 -5.10 0.55 -11.83
C SER A 45 -4.22 0.70 -10.59
N PHE A 46 -4.28 -0.24 -9.66
CA PHE A 46 -3.50 -0.24 -8.43
C PHE A 46 -2.16 -0.93 -8.64
N HIS A 47 -1.06 -0.21 -8.40
CA HIS A 47 0.31 -0.67 -8.57
C HIS A 47 1.06 -0.66 -7.24
N VAL A 48 1.91 -1.66 -7.02
CA VAL A 48 2.78 -1.80 -5.85
C VAL A 48 4.21 -2.07 -6.31
N SER A 49 5.17 -1.35 -5.75
CA SER A 49 6.59 -1.50 -6.03
C SER A 49 7.30 -2.00 -4.79
N SER A 50 7.87 -3.21 -4.84
CA SER A 50 8.74 -3.74 -3.79
C SER A 50 10.06 -2.98 -3.72
N GLU A 51 10.63 -2.54 -4.86
CA GLU A 51 11.87 -1.77 -4.86
C GLU A 51 11.71 -0.42 -4.15
N ARG A 52 10.58 0.27 -4.40
CA ARG A 52 10.32 1.59 -3.81
C ARG A 52 9.60 1.52 -2.46
N GLN A 53 9.12 0.34 -2.06
CA GLN A 53 8.26 0.16 -0.88
C GLN A 53 7.04 1.11 -0.86
N THR A 54 6.40 1.30 -2.03
CA THR A 54 5.24 2.20 -2.21
C THR A 54 4.14 1.60 -3.08
N TYR A 55 2.90 2.05 -2.88
CA TYR A 55 1.77 1.81 -3.79
C TYR A 55 1.29 3.10 -4.46
N HIS A 56 0.62 2.96 -5.60
CA HIS A 56 -0.09 4.04 -6.27
C HIS A 56 -1.24 3.49 -7.11
N CYS A 57 -2.41 4.11 -7.00
CA CYS A 57 -3.56 3.84 -7.83
C CYS A 57 -3.74 4.93 -8.89
N PHE A 58 -3.60 4.56 -10.15
CA PHE A 58 -3.77 5.50 -11.26
C PHE A 58 -5.24 5.85 -11.56
N GLY A 59 -6.20 5.11 -11.02
CA GLY A 59 -7.63 5.40 -11.16
C GLY A 59 -8.15 6.46 -10.18
N CYS A 60 -7.70 6.44 -8.93
CA CYS A 60 -8.19 7.36 -7.89
C CYS A 60 -7.11 8.27 -7.26
N GLY A 61 -5.84 8.12 -7.65
CA GLY A 61 -4.73 8.95 -7.19
C GLY A 61 -4.20 8.60 -5.78
N ARG A 62 -4.81 7.66 -5.06
CA ARG A 62 -4.28 7.22 -3.75
C ARG A 62 -2.94 6.53 -3.92
N GLY A 63 -1.99 6.86 -3.04
CA GLY A 63 -0.65 6.30 -3.06
C GLY A 63 0.10 6.65 -1.79
N GLY A 64 1.14 5.89 -1.49
CA GLY A 64 1.94 6.07 -0.29
C GLY A 64 2.70 4.81 0.09
N ASP A 65 3.06 4.71 1.36
CA ASP A 65 3.73 3.56 1.95
C ASP A 65 2.74 2.66 2.71
N ILE A 66 3.27 1.68 3.44
CA ILE A 66 2.48 0.74 4.23
C ILE A 66 1.56 1.43 5.25
N PHE A 67 1.99 2.55 5.85
CA PHE A 67 1.17 3.28 6.82
C PHE A 67 0.08 4.07 6.12
N SER A 68 0.40 4.71 4.99
CA SER A 68 -0.63 5.37 4.16
C SER A 68 -1.73 4.37 3.77
N PHE A 69 -1.35 3.15 3.40
CA PHE A 69 -2.30 2.10 3.05
C PHE A 69 -3.20 1.72 4.23
N VAL A 70 -2.62 1.53 5.42
CA VAL A 70 -3.38 1.18 6.64
C VAL A 70 -4.33 2.32 7.02
N MET A 71 -3.85 3.57 7.03
CA MET A 71 -4.69 4.73 7.35
C MET A 71 -5.87 4.86 6.37
N ASP A 72 -5.61 4.72 5.07
CA ASP A 72 -6.64 4.76 4.03
C ASP A 72 -7.66 3.62 4.17
N LYS A 73 -7.20 2.42 4.55
CA LYS A 73 -8.03 1.22 4.67
C LYS A 73 -8.92 1.24 5.91
N GLU A 74 -8.37 1.67 7.04
CA GLU A 74 -9.09 1.74 8.32
C GLU A 74 -9.92 3.03 8.46
N GLY A 75 -9.84 3.95 7.49
CA GLY A 75 -10.52 5.24 7.55
C GLY A 75 -10.01 6.13 8.67
N MET A 76 -8.81 5.86 9.19
CA MET A 76 -8.20 6.59 10.30
C MET A 76 -7.46 7.82 9.79
N THR A 77 -7.85 9.01 10.28
CA THR A 77 -7.05 10.23 10.13
C THR A 77 -6.08 10.32 11.31
N PHE A 78 -4.76 10.29 11.07
CA PHE A 78 -3.79 10.55 12.13
C PHE A 78 -4.01 11.99 12.68
N PRO A 79 -4.24 12.24 13.99
CA PRO A 79 -3.64 11.56 15.15
C PRO A 79 -4.66 11.02 16.19
N GLU A 80 -4.77 9.70 16.29
CA GLU A 80 -5.29 9.00 17.50
C GLU A 80 -4.38 7.83 17.94
N ALA A 81 -3.11 7.80 17.51
CA ALA A 81 -2.13 6.78 17.90
C ALA A 81 -0.91 7.38 18.64
#